data_AF-A0A9W8JJX9-F1
#
_entry.id   AF-A0A9W8JJX9-F1
#
_cell.length_a   1.000
_cell.length_b   1.000
_cell.length_c   1.000
_cell.angle_alpha   90.00
_cell.angle_beta   90.00
_cell.angle_gamma   90.00
#
_symmetry.space_group_name_H-M   'P 1'
#
loop_
_entity.id
_entity.type
_entity.pdbx_description
1 polymer ?
#
loop_
_entity_poly.entity_id
_entity_poly.type
_entity_poly.pdbx_seq_one_letter_code
_entity_poly.pdbx_strand_id
1 'polypeptide(L)'
;MTVPSLKVLEVHGAYFLHKNPLYQTVTDLVQRSGCSGSLVRLRLDENVAPGDVGQFRKFLLGCPSLEYLDVRMLEDYELASLAHHLVLPKLKILTLRWPSELAREPELRTPILQPSTLLEVVQSREQGSLQEVRLIGNYTEDNTEWNAQLNLFDFSELPQFTGGSMVSAFQLQEAVEWQKELQEKFTGIIPDLGGGRYYSKGAPANMMLHWEMHKLMRKLEELDLAGSEGLGQILVRRGVLHQLYSITHTEPGVIPGDRMYYFRKRAKDLLEKWKPVILPGYQALRHRWCYVSLASARLRCIAPTAVQDGGDSQNVEVSTWNDAVGSVDSTKPPAEASIKFAESGWF
;
A
#
# COMPACT_ATOMS: atom_id res chain seq x y z
N MET A 1 32.54 -3.10 -18.11
CA MET A 1 31.36 -2.82 -18.97
C MET A 1 30.87 -1.42 -18.66
N THR A 2 30.64 -0.60 -19.68
CA THR A 2 30.00 0.73 -19.56
C THR A 2 28.62 0.63 -20.21
N VAL A 3 27.56 0.91 -19.45
CA VAL A 3 26.17 0.88 -19.95
C VAL A 3 25.54 2.27 -19.77
N PRO A 4 26.02 3.31 -20.49
CA PRO A 4 25.59 4.70 -20.27
C PRO A 4 24.11 4.94 -20.58
N SER A 5 23.46 4.02 -21.29
CA SER A 5 22.04 4.04 -21.63
C SER A 5 21.15 3.31 -20.62
N LEU A 6 21.68 2.85 -19.47
CA LEU A 6 20.88 2.14 -18.48
C LEU A 6 19.83 3.07 -17.87
N LYS A 7 18.56 2.82 -18.19
CA LYS A 7 17.40 3.57 -17.65
C LYS A 7 16.76 2.89 -16.45
N VAL A 8 16.86 1.57 -16.37
CA VAL A 8 16.19 0.75 -15.36
C VAL A 8 17.21 -0.17 -14.71
N LEU A 9 17.36 -0.03 -13.40
CA LEU A 9 18.14 -0.94 -12.57
C LEU A 9 17.23 -1.58 -11.54
N GLU A 10 17.10 -2.90 -11.60
CA GLU A 10 16.40 -3.67 -10.58
C GLU A 10 17.33 -4.70 -9.96
N VAL A 11 17.47 -4.62 -8.65
CA VAL A 11 18.30 -5.51 -7.83
C VAL A 11 17.36 -6.28 -6.93
N HIS A 12 17.26 -7.58 -7.19
CA HIS A 12 16.43 -8.51 -6.44
C HIS A 12 17.37 -9.39 -5.60
N GLY A 13 17.04 -9.57 -4.33
CA GLY A 13 17.89 -10.18 -3.33
C GLY A 13 17.07 -11.00 -2.35
N ALA A 14 16.79 -12.24 -2.73
CA ALA A 14 15.96 -13.15 -1.93
C ALA A 14 16.65 -13.69 -0.65
N TYR A 15 17.98 -13.55 -0.51
CA TYR A 15 18.75 -14.25 0.54
C TYR A 15 19.98 -13.49 1.06
N PHE A 16 19.97 -12.15 1.09
CA PHE A 16 21.14 -11.39 1.54
C PHE A 16 21.10 -11.11 3.05
N LEU A 17 22.02 -11.74 3.80
CA LEU A 17 22.27 -11.46 5.21
C LEU A 17 22.80 -10.02 5.42
N HIS A 18 22.54 -9.47 6.60
CA HIS A 18 22.55 -8.05 7.03
C HIS A 18 23.84 -7.21 6.84
N LYS A 19 24.83 -7.69 6.10
CA LYS A 19 26.09 -6.97 5.82
C LYS A 19 26.52 -7.07 4.37
N ASN A 20 25.56 -7.17 3.45
CA ASN A 20 25.92 -7.28 2.05
C ASN A 20 26.42 -5.93 1.51
N PRO A 21 27.65 -5.85 0.94
CA PRO A 21 28.14 -4.68 0.23
C PRO A 21 27.35 -4.37 -1.06
N LEU A 22 26.17 -4.97 -1.26
CA LEU A 22 25.35 -4.83 -2.45
C LEU A 22 25.00 -3.36 -2.71
N TYR A 23 24.66 -2.58 -1.68
CA TYR A 23 24.37 -1.16 -1.86
C TYR A 23 25.58 -0.39 -2.41
N GLN A 24 26.78 -0.65 -1.87
CA GLN A 24 28.02 -0.07 -2.39
C GLN A 24 28.32 -0.56 -3.80
N THR A 25 28.11 -1.85 -4.07
CA THR A 25 28.31 -2.47 -5.39
C THR A 25 27.41 -1.83 -6.45
N VAL A 26 26.15 -1.61 -6.10
CA VAL A 26 25.16 -0.91 -6.94
C VAL A 26 25.56 0.54 -7.17
N THR A 27 25.96 1.24 -6.11
CA THR A 27 26.46 2.62 -6.19
C THR A 27 27.65 2.72 -7.15
N ASP A 28 28.64 1.85 -6.98
CA ASP A 28 29.84 1.78 -7.82
C ASP A 28 29.51 1.39 -9.26
N LEU A 29 28.54 0.50 -9.47
CA LEU A 29 28.08 0.12 -10.80
C LEU A 29 27.48 1.32 -11.54
N VAL A 30 26.57 2.05 -10.89
CA VAL A 30 25.89 3.21 -11.49
C VAL A 30 26.90 4.31 -11.82
N GLN A 31 27.83 4.59 -10.89
CA GLN A 31 28.88 5.59 -11.08
C GLN A 31 29.85 5.20 -12.20
N ARG A 32 30.39 3.97 -12.19
CA ARG A 32 31.35 3.51 -13.21
C ARG A 32 30.70 3.37 -14.58
N SER A 33 29.41 3.05 -14.65
CA SER A 33 28.67 2.93 -15.91
C SER A 33 28.32 4.28 -16.53
N GLY A 34 28.47 5.39 -15.78
CA GLY A 34 28.11 6.73 -16.24
C GLY A 34 26.61 6.93 -16.44
N CYS A 35 25.76 6.06 -15.86
CA CYS A 35 24.31 6.07 -16.09
C CYS A 35 23.53 6.85 -15.03
N SER A 36 24.18 7.49 -14.05
CA SER A 36 23.50 8.21 -12.97
C SER A 36 22.54 9.28 -13.51
N GLY A 37 22.93 10.01 -14.56
CA GLY A 37 22.07 11.02 -15.19
C GLY A 37 20.93 10.48 -16.06
N SER A 38 21.01 9.23 -16.51
CA SER A 38 20.01 8.59 -17.40
C SER A 38 19.11 7.58 -16.69
N LEU A 39 19.42 7.23 -15.43
CA LEU A 39 18.63 6.30 -14.63
C LEU A 39 17.27 6.90 -14.29
N VAL A 40 16.21 6.26 -14.78
CA VAL A 40 14.80 6.65 -14.59
C VAL A 40 14.15 5.82 -13.49
N ARG A 41 14.54 4.55 -13.36
CA ARG A 41 13.96 3.62 -12.39
C ARG A 41 15.03 2.85 -11.63
N LEU A 42 14.88 2.87 -10.32
CA LEU A 42 15.71 2.11 -9.40
C LEU A 42 14.81 1.28 -8.50
N ARG A 43 15.06 -0.03 -8.50
CA ARG A 43 14.51 -0.95 -7.51
C ARG A 43 15.65 -1.62 -6.76
N LEU A 44 15.64 -1.47 -5.44
CA LEU A 44 16.52 -2.15 -4.50
C LEU A 44 15.64 -3.02 -3.61
N ASP A 45 16.03 -4.27 -3.45
CA ASP A 45 15.30 -5.18 -2.57
C ASP A 45 15.38 -4.75 -1.09
N GLU A 46 14.52 -5.34 -0.27
CA GLU A 46 14.37 -5.01 1.16
C GLU A 46 15.68 -5.12 1.98
N ASN A 47 16.60 -5.97 1.54
CA ASN A 47 17.89 -6.21 2.19
C ASN A 47 19.02 -5.29 1.71
N VAL A 48 18.75 -4.39 0.75
CA VAL A 48 19.76 -3.55 0.11
C VAL A 48 19.73 -2.16 0.73
N ALA A 49 20.49 -2.01 1.82
CA ALA A 49 20.51 -0.80 2.62
C ALA A 49 21.81 0.01 2.43
N PRO A 50 21.74 1.35 2.44
CA PRO A 50 22.93 2.18 2.64
C PRO A 50 23.55 1.90 4.03
N GLY A 51 24.86 2.08 4.15
CA GLY A 51 25.55 2.03 5.45
C GLY A 51 25.23 3.22 6.34
N ASP A 52 24.87 4.37 5.75
CA ASP A 52 24.41 5.56 6.45
C ASP A 52 23.55 6.47 5.54
N VAL A 53 22.81 7.40 6.15
CA VAL A 53 21.93 8.35 5.43
C VAL A 53 22.69 9.28 4.47
N GLY A 54 23.95 9.59 4.74
CA GLY A 54 24.80 10.41 3.88
C GLY A 54 25.16 9.68 2.58
N GLN A 55 25.47 8.39 2.67
CA GLN A 55 25.68 7.53 1.50
C GLN A 55 24.41 7.44 0.65
N PHE A 56 23.25 7.28 1.28
CA PHE A 56 21.95 7.28 0.60
C PHE A 56 21.71 8.57 -0.16
N ARG A 57 21.78 9.71 0.54
CA ARG A 57 21.55 11.03 -0.03
C ARG A 57 22.52 11.35 -1.17
N LYS A 58 23.81 11.04 -1.00
CA LYS A 58 24.84 11.27 -2.03
C LYS A 58 24.54 10.49 -3.31
N PHE A 59 24.12 9.24 -3.17
CA PHE A 59 23.75 8.41 -4.31
C PHE A 59 22.51 8.95 -5.04
N LEU A 60 21.46 9.32 -4.29
CA LEU A 60 20.23 9.88 -4.88
C LEU A 60 20.46 11.22 -5.58
N LEU A 61 21.31 12.10 -5.03
CA LEU A 61 21.71 13.35 -5.68
C LEU A 61 22.43 13.12 -7.02
N GLY A 62 23.13 11.98 -7.16
CA GLY A 62 23.74 11.57 -8.41
C GLY A 62 22.74 11.13 -9.49
N CYS A 63 21.48 10.86 -9.12
CA CYS A 63 20.45 10.31 -9.99
C CYS A 63 19.26 11.27 -10.22
N PRO A 64 19.47 12.47 -10.79
CA PRO A 64 18.43 13.51 -10.87
C PRO A 64 17.26 13.16 -11.80
N SER A 65 17.43 12.18 -12.70
CA SER A 65 16.41 11.74 -13.64
C SER A 65 15.47 10.68 -13.09
N LEU A 66 15.64 10.25 -11.84
CA LEU A 66 14.86 9.18 -11.27
C LEU A 66 13.38 9.60 -11.13
N GLU A 67 12.50 8.80 -11.72
CA GLU A 67 11.04 8.94 -11.62
C GLU A 67 10.43 7.87 -10.72
N TYR A 68 11.09 6.71 -10.58
CA TYR A 68 10.60 5.57 -9.81
C TYR A 68 11.69 5.09 -8.84
N LEU A 69 11.41 5.21 -7.56
CA LEU A 69 12.26 4.69 -6.48
C LEU A 69 11.50 3.59 -5.75
N ASP A 70 12.03 2.37 -5.77
CA ASP A 70 11.48 1.23 -5.05
C ASP A 70 12.58 0.68 -4.12
N VAL A 71 12.38 0.83 -2.82
CA VAL A 71 13.39 0.54 -1.79
C VAL A 71 12.73 -0.11 -0.58
N ARG A 72 13.56 -0.62 0.33
CA ARG A 72 13.12 -1.00 1.68
C ARG A 72 12.42 0.15 2.40
N MET A 73 11.66 -0.20 3.43
CA MET A 73 11.12 0.76 4.37
C MET A 73 12.27 1.61 4.94
N LEU A 74 12.13 2.92 4.81
CA LEU A 74 13.11 3.89 5.26
C LEU A 74 12.84 4.26 6.71
N GLU A 75 13.89 4.45 7.49
CA GLU A 75 13.78 5.09 8.78
C GLU A 75 13.39 6.56 8.60
N ASP A 76 12.85 7.18 9.66
CA ASP A 76 12.26 8.51 9.58
C ASP A 76 13.25 9.58 9.08
N TYR A 77 14.50 9.56 9.56
CA TYR A 77 15.54 10.47 9.09
C TYR A 77 16.02 10.18 7.66
N GLU A 78 15.96 8.93 7.20
CA GLU A 78 16.27 8.56 5.82
C GLU A 78 15.20 9.10 4.88
N LEU A 79 13.93 8.96 5.28
CA LEU A 79 12.81 9.50 4.53
C LEU A 79 12.82 11.02 4.51
N ALA A 80 13.09 11.68 5.65
CA ALA A 80 13.20 13.14 5.73
C ALA A 80 14.25 13.69 4.75
N SER A 81 15.29 12.91 4.43
CA SER A 81 16.28 13.30 3.41
C SER A 81 15.67 13.46 2.00
N LEU A 82 14.55 12.77 1.72
CA LEU A 82 13.79 12.94 0.48
C LEU A 82 12.93 14.21 0.51
N ALA A 83 12.64 14.83 1.65
CA ALA A 83 11.81 16.04 1.67
C ALA A 83 12.51 17.25 1.00
N HIS A 84 13.83 17.22 0.84
CA HIS A 84 14.56 18.31 0.20
C HIS A 84 14.32 18.34 -1.32
N HIS A 85 13.84 19.47 -1.86
CA HIS A 85 13.51 19.65 -3.30
C HIS A 85 14.65 19.40 -4.30
N LEU A 86 15.90 19.32 -3.83
CA LEU A 86 17.07 19.01 -4.67
C LEU A 86 17.26 17.50 -4.85
N VAL A 87 16.64 16.69 -3.98
CA VAL A 87 16.75 15.23 -3.99
C VAL A 87 15.61 14.67 -4.83
N LEU A 88 15.97 14.07 -5.98
CA LEU A 88 15.05 13.43 -6.93
C LEU A 88 13.89 14.35 -7.38
N PRO A 89 14.18 15.44 -8.11
CA PRO A 89 13.17 16.43 -8.50
C PRO A 89 12.07 15.86 -9.42
N LYS A 90 12.35 14.76 -10.13
CA LYS A 90 11.42 14.10 -11.06
C LYS A 90 10.68 12.90 -10.46
N LEU A 91 10.83 12.65 -9.15
CA LEU A 91 10.24 11.47 -8.51
C LEU A 91 8.71 11.49 -8.63
N LYS A 92 8.16 10.49 -9.32
CA LYS A 92 6.71 10.27 -9.50
C LYS A 92 6.17 9.20 -8.58
N ILE A 93 6.92 8.12 -8.37
CA ILE A 93 6.49 6.99 -7.55
C ILE A 93 7.59 6.63 -6.55
N LEU A 94 7.21 6.64 -5.27
CA LEU A 94 8.01 6.12 -4.17
C LEU A 94 7.40 4.81 -3.68
N THR A 95 8.13 3.71 -3.70
CA THR A 95 7.72 2.42 -3.12
C THR A 95 8.59 2.11 -1.92
N LEU A 96 7.95 1.86 -0.79
CA LEU A 96 8.55 1.48 0.48
C LEU A 96 8.09 0.06 0.83
N ARG A 97 9.05 -0.86 0.96
CA ARG A 97 8.78 -2.28 1.22
C ARG A 97 9.12 -2.66 2.65
N TRP A 98 8.16 -3.20 3.39
CA TRP A 98 8.50 -3.81 4.68
C TRP A 98 9.39 -5.03 4.47
N PRO A 99 10.42 -5.21 5.31
CA PRO A 99 11.25 -6.41 5.25
C PRO A 99 10.40 -7.64 5.56
N SER A 100 10.62 -8.72 4.80
CA SER A 100 10.06 -10.04 5.10
C SER A 100 10.55 -10.54 6.45
N GLU A 101 9.80 -11.45 7.06
CA GLU A 101 10.20 -12.08 8.33
C GLU A 101 11.57 -12.77 8.23
N LEU A 102 11.93 -13.28 7.05
CA LEU A 102 13.22 -13.90 6.77
C LEU A 102 14.38 -12.90 6.76
N ALA A 103 14.07 -11.62 6.61
CA ALA A 103 15.00 -10.50 6.64
C ALA A 103 15.01 -9.77 8.01
N ARG A 104 14.28 -10.25 9.02
CA ARG A 104 14.24 -9.62 10.34
C ARG A 104 15.26 -10.27 11.28
N GLU A 105 16.17 -9.45 11.83
CA GLU A 105 16.82 -9.81 13.08
C GLU A 105 15.77 -9.74 14.21
N PRO A 106 15.73 -10.69 15.16
CA PRO A 106 14.76 -10.71 16.26
C PRO A 106 14.75 -9.43 17.11
N GLU A 107 15.85 -8.68 17.07
CA GLU A 107 16.11 -7.50 17.90
C GLU A 107 15.82 -6.18 17.18
N LEU A 108 15.69 -6.18 15.85
CA LEU A 108 15.48 -4.97 15.06
C LEU A 108 13.98 -4.69 14.93
N ARG A 109 13.58 -3.52 15.45
CA ARG A 109 12.21 -3.03 15.29
C ARG A 109 11.95 -2.74 13.81
N THR A 110 10.81 -3.21 13.34
CA THR A 110 10.28 -2.82 12.03
C THR A 110 10.21 -1.30 11.93
N PRO A 111 10.77 -0.68 10.88
CA PRO A 111 10.70 0.77 10.71
C PRO A 111 9.24 1.22 10.63
N ILE A 112 8.92 2.27 11.36
CA ILE A 112 7.60 2.90 11.39
C ILE A 112 7.69 4.25 10.69
N LEU A 113 6.77 4.50 9.77
CA LEU A 113 6.65 5.75 9.04
C LEU A 113 5.87 6.77 9.85
N GLN A 114 6.51 7.89 10.22
CA GLN A 114 5.78 9.00 10.84
C GLN A 114 4.90 9.70 9.79
N PRO A 115 3.60 9.93 10.07
CA PRO A 115 2.71 10.64 9.15
C PRO A 115 3.22 12.02 8.74
N SER A 116 3.84 12.76 9.67
CA SER A 116 4.41 14.10 9.40
C SER A 116 5.53 14.05 8.36
N THR A 117 6.48 13.13 8.52
CA THR A 117 7.62 12.99 7.61
C THR A 117 7.19 12.55 6.23
N LEU A 118 6.22 11.62 6.14
CA LEU A 118 5.61 11.26 4.86
C LEU A 118 4.96 12.48 4.21
N LEU A 119 4.20 13.25 4.99
CA LEU A 119 3.52 14.44 4.48
C LEU A 119 4.53 15.48 3.99
N GLU A 120 5.65 15.71 4.69
CA GLU A 120 6.71 16.62 4.24
C GLU A 120 7.29 16.19 2.88
N VAL A 121 7.52 14.89 2.66
CA VAL A 121 8.00 14.35 1.38
C VAL A 121 6.99 14.56 0.25
N VAL A 122 5.70 14.41 0.56
CA VAL A 122 4.61 14.64 -0.39
C VAL A 122 4.47 16.15 -0.69
N GLN A 123 4.50 16.98 0.35
CA GLN A 123 4.33 18.44 0.27
C GLN A 123 5.49 19.14 -0.43
N SER A 124 6.72 18.67 -0.26
CA SER A 124 7.86 19.25 -0.97
C SER A 124 7.79 19.05 -2.50
N ARG A 125 6.83 18.25 -2.96
CA ARG A 125 6.57 17.90 -4.36
C ARG A 125 5.15 18.29 -4.81
N GLU A 126 4.43 19.10 -4.04
CA GLU A 126 3.04 19.51 -4.31
C GLU A 126 2.85 20.25 -5.65
N GLN A 127 3.93 20.73 -6.28
CA GLN A 127 3.88 21.20 -7.68
C GLN A 127 3.74 20.07 -8.72
N GLY A 128 3.48 18.83 -8.29
CA GLY A 128 2.94 17.76 -9.12
C GLY A 128 3.94 16.74 -9.64
N SER A 129 5.17 16.68 -9.08
CA SER A 129 6.10 15.62 -9.47
C SER A 129 5.70 14.28 -8.86
N LEU A 130 5.40 14.24 -7.56
CA LEU A 130 5.00 13.00 -6.88
C LEU A 130 3.52 12.68 -7.14
N GLN A 131 3.27 11.49 -7.67
CA GLN A 131 1.95 11.00 -8.05
C GLN A 131 1.46 9.91 -7.09
N GLU A 132 2.38 9.14 -6.51
CA GLU A 132 2.02 7.98 -5.69
C GLU A 132 3.11 7.59 -4.70
N VAL A 133 2.69 7.23 -3.48
CA VAL A 133 3.51 6.50 -2.51
C VAL A 133 2.92 5.11 -2.32
N ARG A 134 3.72 4.06 -2.52
CA ARG A 134 3.32 2.67 -2.33
C ARG A 134 3.94 2.15 -1.06
N LEU A 135 3.10 1.62 -0.19
CA LEU A 135 3.46 0.98 1.05
C LEU A 135 3.19 -0.52 0.86
N ILE A 136 4.26 -1.31 0.73
CA ILE A 136 4.19 -2.73 0.37
C ILE A 136 4.62 -3.57 1.56
N GLY A 137 3.66 -4.12 2.28
CA GLY A 137 3.87 -5.08 3.35
C GLY A 137 3.94 -6.52 2.85
N ASN A 138 4.66 -7.34 3.60
CA ASN A 138 4.53 -8.80 3.51
C ASN A 138 3.37 -9.23 4.39
N TYR A 139 2.41 -9.96 3.82
CA TYR A 139 1.28 -10.46 4.59
C TYR A 139 1.77 -11.55 5.55
N THR A 140 1.56 -11.30 6.85
CA THR A 140 1.69 -12.27 7.93
C THR A 140 0.32 -12.46 8.56
N GLU A 141 0.08 -13.58 9.24
CA GLU A 141 -1.26 -13.91 9.79
C GLU A 141 -1.80 -12.78 10.69
N ASP A 142 -0.92 -12.16 11.47
CA ASP A 142 -1.30 -11.13 12.45
C ASP A 142 -1.29 -9.70 11.88
N ASN A 143 -0.58 -9.46 10.76
CA ASN A 143 -0.45 -8.16 10.07
C ASN A 143 -0.21 -6.98 11.05
N THR A 144 0.48 -7.24 12.16
CA THR A 144 0.56 -6.36 13.34
C THR A 144 1.27 -5.06 13.01
N GLU A 145 2.34 -5.10 12.21
CA GLU A 145 3.09 -3.90 11.84
C GLU A 145 2.30 -3.01 10.88
N TRP A 146 1.58 -3.61 9.93
CA TRP A 146 0.71 -2.86 9.03
C TRP A 146 -0.42 -2.18 9.82
N ASN A 147 -1.05 -2.91 10.73
CA ASN A 147 -2.10 -2.38 11.60
C ASN A 147 -1.57 -1.26 12.51
N ALA A 148 -0.36 -1.41 13.05
CA ALA A 148 0.30 -0.36 13.82
C ALA A 148 0.58 0.88 12.97
N GLN A 149 1.01 0.70 11.72
CA GLN A 149 1.23 1.80 10.78
C GLN A 149 -0.08 2.53 10.44
N LEU A 150 -1.17 1.80 10.19
CA LEU A 150 -2.49 2.39 9.93
C LEU A 150 -3.03 3.15 11.15
N ASN A 151 -2.81 2.62 12.37
CA ASN A 151 -3.14 3.32 13.60
C ASN A 151 -2.46 4.68 13.66
N LEU A 152 -1.17 4.77 13.33
CA LEU A 152 -0.46 6.04 13.34
C LEU A 152 -1.04 7.06 12.36
N PHE A 153 -1.49 6.62 11.17
CA PHE A 153 -2.17 7.51 10.23
C PHE A 153 -3.54 7.97 10.72
N ASP A 154 -4.28 7.09 11.40
CA ASP A 154 -5.63 7.40 11.88
C ASP A 154 -5.66 8.30 13.09
N PHE A 155 -4.71 8.12 14.00
CA PHE A 155 -4.56 8.97 15.19
C PHE A 155 -3.67 10.21 14.92
N SER A 156 -3.27 10.44 13.67
CA SER A 156 -2.55 11.66 13.30
C SER A 156 -3.47 12.87 13.34
N GLU A 157 -2.98 14.00 13.86
CA GLU A 157 -3.69 15.28 13.83
C GLU A 157 -3.70 15.93 12.43
N LEU A 158 -3.04 15.32 11.44
CA LEU A 158 -2.88 15.87 10.10
C LEU A 158 -4.17 15.72 9.27
N PRO A 159 -4.82 16.84 8.88
CA PRO A 159 -6.09 16.81 8.13
C PRO A 159 -6.02 16.05 6.79
N GLN A 160 -4.83 15.97 6.20
CA GLN A 160 -4.58 15.27 4.93
C GLN A 160 -4.78 13.77 5.05
N PHE A 161 -4.60 13.21 6.24
CA PHE A 161 -4.88 11.80 6.51
C PHE A 161 -6.28 11.64 7.09
N THR A 162 -6.72 12.49 8.01
CA THR A 162 -8.04 12.37 8.66
C THR A 162 -9.22 12.86 7.83
N GLY A 163 -8.97 13.52 6.70
CA GLY A 163 -10.01 14.16 5.89
C GLY A 163 -10.62 15.40 6.55
N GLY A 164 -9.97 15.95 7.58
CA GLY A 164 -10.45 17.08 8.37
C GLY A 164 -11.66 16.78 9.27
N SER A 165 -12.17 15.56 9.27
CA SER A 165 -13.32 15.15 10.07
C SER A 165 -12.87 14.63 11.43
N MET A 166 -13.47 15.14 12.51
CA MET A 166 -13.27 14.62 13.86
C MET A 166 -14.15 13.40 14.07
N VAL A 167 -13.72 12.25 13.56
CA VAL A 167 -14.36 10.98 13.92
C VAL A 167 -14.12 10.73 15.41
N SER A 168 -15.16 10.32 16.13
CA SER A 168 -15.01 9.99 17.55
C SER A 168 -14.01 8.84 17.72
N ALA A 169 -13.22 8.85 18.79
CA ALA A 169 -12.30 7.76 19.11
C ALA A 169 -13.03 6.41 19.19
N PHE A 170 -14.31 6.42 19.58
CA PHE A 170 -15.17 5.24 19.60
C PHE A 170 -15.41 4.67 18.19
N GLN A 171 -15.88 5.49 17.24
CA GLN A 171 -16.12 5.05 15.86
C GLN A 171 -14.83 4.58 15.17
N LEU A 172 -13.69 5.24 15.46
CA LEU A 172 -12.40 4.79 14.95
C LEU A 172 -12.04 3.40 15.52
N GLN A 173 -12.22 3.18 16.81
CA GLN A 173 -11.99 1.87 17.43
C GLN A 173 -12.91 0.79 16.86
N GLU A 174 -14.18 1.12 16.58
CA GLU A 174 -15.10 0.20 15.92
C GLU A 174 -14.64 -0.16 14.50
N ALA A 175 -14.20 0.83 13.71
CA ALA A 175 -13.70 0.58 12.36
C ALA A 175 -12.43 -0.31 12.36
N VAL A 176 -11.54 -0.13 13.35
CA VAL A 176 -10.38 -1.00 13.59
C VAL A 176 -10.84 -2.42 13.88
N GLU A 177 -11.81 -2.58 14.78
CA GLU A 177 -12.31 -3.91 15.15
C GLU A 177 -13.00 -4.59 13.97
N TRP A 178 -13.79 -3.88 13.16
CA TRP A 178 -14.42 -4.46 11.96
C TRP A 178 -13.39 -4.87 10.91
N GLN A 179 -12.35 -4.07 10.70
CA GLN A 179 -11.25 -4.43 9.80
C GLN A 179 -10.56 -5.71 10.25
N LYS A 180 -10.31 -5.83 11.56
CA LYS A 180 -9.71 -7.02 12.18
C LYS A 180 -10.64 -8.24 12.11
N GLU A 181 -11.91 -8.10 12.49
CA GLU A 181 -12.92 -9.18 12.42
C GLU A 181 -13.07 -9.68 10.96
N LEU A 182 -13.11 -8.77 9.97
CA LEU A 182 -13.15 -9.17 8.56
C LEU A 182 -11.89 -9.96 8.17
N GLN A 183 -10.71 -9.49 8.58
CA GLN A 183 -9.45 -10.16 8.29
C GLN A 183 -9.42 -11.56 8.93
N GLU A 184 -9.71 -11.68 10.21
CA GLU A 184 -9.69 -12.97 10.92
C GLU A 184 -10.67 -13.99 10.33
N LYS A 185 -11.87 -13.54 9.91
CA LYS A 185 -12.93 -14.45 9.46
C LYS A 185 -12.88 -14.78 7.97
N PHE A 186 -12.26 -13.94 7.14
CA PHE A 186 -12.22 -14.13 5.68
C PHE A 186 -10.82 -14.33 5.09
N THR A 187 -9.75 -13.90 5.75
CA THR A 187 -8.43 -13.83 5.11
C THR A 187 -7.79 -15.18 4.84
N GLY A 188 -7.91 -16.16 5.75
CA GLY A 188 -7.38 -17.49 5.47
C GLY A 188 -8.11 -18.21 4.32
N ILE A 189 -9.28 -17.69 3.91
CA ILE A 189 -10.21 -18.28 2.94
C ILE A 189 -10.02 -17.67 1.55
N ILE A 190 -9.80 -16.37 1.46
CA ILE A 190 -9.73 -15.63 0.19
C ILE A 190 -8.26 -15.46 -0.24
N PRO A 191 -7.84 -16.01 -1.39
CA PRO A 191 -6.46 -15.93 -1.86
C PRO A 191 -5.90 -14.50 -1.92
N ASP A 192 -6.69 -13.56 -2.44
CA ASP A 192 -6.30 -12.16 -2.60
C ASP A 192 -6.11 -11.42 -1.26
N LEU A 193 -6.67 -11.94 -0.18
CA LEU A 193 -6.47 -11.41 1.17
C LEU A 193 -5.22 -11.99 1.84
N GLY A 194 -4.56 -13.00 1.27
CA GLY A 194 -3.47 -13.75 1.91
C GLY A 194 -3.82 -15.21 2.21
N GLY A 195 -4.99 -15.67 1.75
CA GLY A 195 -5.44 -17.05 1.87
C GLY A 195 -4.64 -18.00 0.98
N GLY A 196 -4.59 -19.27 1.38
CA GLY A 196 -3.98 -20.33 0.54
C GLY A 196 -3.28 -21.47 1.28
N ARG A 197 -3.18 -21.45 2.62
CA ARG A 197 -2.45 -22.51 3.33
C ARG A 197 -3.23 -23.27 4.43
N TYR A 198 -4.29 -22.73 5.03
CA TYR A 198 -4.75 -23.28 6.33
C TYR A 198 -6.24 -23.46 6.62
N TYR A 199 -7.18 -23.15 5.72
CA TYR A 199 -8.53 -23.73 5.90
C TYR A 199 -8.55 -25.18 5.45
N SER A 200 -8.09 -26.00 6.39
CA SER A 200 -8.22 -27.44 6.49
C SER A 200 -9.63 -27.90 6.09
N LYS A 201 -9.71 -29.17 5.70
CA LYS A 201 -10.89 -29.94 5.24
C LYS A 201 -12.20 -29.80 6.08
N GLY A 202 -12.24 -28.99 7.14
CA GLY A 202 -13.40 -28.75 8.02
C GLY A 202 -14.04 -27.35 7.99
N ALA A 203 -13.49 -26.34 7.29
CA ALA A 203 -14.11 -25.00 7.22
C ALA A 203 -15.57 -24.99 6.71
N PRO A 204 -15.93 -25.80 5.70
CA PRO A 204 -17.33 -25.93 5.25
C PRO A 204 -18.26 -26.55 6.30
N ALA A 205 -17.72 -27.28 7.27
CA ALA A 205 -18.48 -27.91 8.36
C ALA A 205 -18.48 -27.07 9.65
N ASN A 206 -17.72 -25.98 9.72
CA ASN A 206 -17.66 -25.11 10.88
C ASN A 206 -18.84 -24.11 10.87
N MET A 207 -20.01 -24.58 11.29
CA MET A 207 -21.22 -23.77 11.38
C MET A 207 -21.08 -22.57 12.33
N MET A 208 -20.21 -22.67 13.35
CA MET A 208 -19.95 -21.55 14.26
C MET A 208 -19.27 -20.40 13.51
N LEU A 209 -18.25 -20.70 12.69
CA LEU A 209 -17.58 -19.70 11.85
C LEU A 209 -18.57 -19.02 10.91
N HIS A 210 -19.46 -19.78 10.24
CA HIS A 210 -20.44 -19.19 9.32
C HIS A 210 -21.40 -18.26 10.06
N TRP A 211 -21.81 -18.62 11.27
CA TRP A 211 -22.65 -17.78 12.12
C TRP A 211 -21.94 -16.50 12.57
N GLU A 212 -20.66 -16.58 12.93
CA GLU A 212 -19.84 -15.40 13.27
C GLU A 212 -19.68 -14.46 12.08
N MET A 213 -19.38 -15.00 10.89
CA MET A 213 -19.34 -14.22 9.64
C MET A 213 -20.70 -13.56 9.36
N HIS A 214 -21.81 -14.27 9.60
CA HIS A 214 -23.15 -13.72 9.44
C HIS A 214 -23.43 -12.56 10.39
N LYS A 215 -23.06 -12.69 11.66
CA LYS A 215 -23.16 -11.62 12.68
C LYS A 215 -22.35 -10.40 12.27
N LEU A 216 -21.10 -10.58 11.84
CA LEU A 216 -20.26 -9.48 11.39
C LEU A 216 -20.88 -8.74 10.21
N MET A 217 -21.31 -9.47 9.17
CA MET A 217 -21.98 -8.85 8.02
C MET A 217 -23.25 -8.10 8.40
N ARG A 218 -24.01 -8.60 9.39
CA ARG A 218 -25.19 -7.89 9.92
C ARG A 218 -24.81 -6.58 10.61
N LYS A 219 -23.76 -6.59 11.44
CA LYS A 219 -23.24 -5.35 12.07
C LYS A 219 -22.91 -4.31 11.00
N LEU A 220 -22.22 -4.72 9.92
CA LEU A 220 -21.87 -3.82 8.81
C LEU A 220 -23.12 -3.30 8.07
N GLU A 221 -24.13 -4.13 7.84
CA GLU A 221 -25.39 -3.72 7.20
C GLU A 221 -26.18 -2.71 8.00
N GLU A 222 -26.12 -2.81 9.33
CA GLU A 222 -26.79 -1.92 10.27
C GLU A 222 -26.09 -0.55 10.39
N LEU A 223 -24.87 -0.39 9.83
CA LEU A 223 -24.17 0.89 9.84
C LEU A 223 -24.89 1.95 9.00
N ASP A 224 -25.10 3.11 9.64
CA ASP A 224 -25.53 4.34 9.00
C ASP A 224 -24.32 5.27 8.81
N LEU A 225 -23.74 5.21 7.60
CA LEU A 225 -22.64 6.09 7.21
C LEU A 225 -23.10 7.52 6.92
N ALA A 226 -24.37 7.73 6.58
CA ALA A 226 -24.87 9.07 6.26
C ALA A 226 -24.97 9.93 7.54
N GLY A 227 -25.29 9.31 8.67
CA GLY A 227 -25.27 9.95 9.99
C GLY A 227 -23.90 10.02 10.67
N SER A 228 -22.85 9.43 10.08
CA SER A 228 -21.52 9.30 10.70
C SER A 228 -20.45 10.02 9.88
N GLU A 229 -20.22 11.30 10.17
CA GLU A 229 -19.19 12.10 9.47
C GLU A 229 -17.80 11.44 9.59
N GLY A 230 -17.06 11.36 8.47
CA GLY A 230 -15.69 10.85 8.44
C GLY A 230 -15.52 9.32 8.51
N LEU A 231 -16.51 8.57 9.00
CA LEU A 231 -16.42 7.12 9.17
C LEU A 231 -16.17 6.42 7.82
N GLY A 232 -16.84 6.86 6.75
CA GLY A 232 -16.63 6.33 5.41
C GLY A 232 -15.17 6.41 4.94
N GLN A 233 -14.48 7.51 5.24
CA GLN A 233 -13.08 7.72 4.87
C GLN A 233 -12.14 6.83 5.69
N ILE A 234 -12.48 6.54 6.95
CA ILE A 234 -11.74 5.57 7.78
C ILE A 234 -11.90 4.16 7.20
N LEU A 235 -13.12 3.76 6.84
CA LEU A 235 -13.37 2.43 6.25
C LEU A 235 -12.58 2.22 4.95
N VAL A 236 -12.47 3.26 4.11
CA VAL A 236 -11.61 3.23 2.91
C VAL A 236 -10.14 3.07 3.31
N ARG A 237 -9.65 3.93 4.22
CA ARG A 237 -8.25 3.93 4.65
C ARG A 237 -7.83 2.68 5.40
N ARG A 238 -8.76 1.98 6.04
CA ARG A 238 -8.54 0.67 6.70
C ARG A 238 -8.70 -0.52 5.75
N GLY A 239 -9.04 -0.29 4.49
CA GLY A 239 -9.20 -1.36 3.51
C GLY A 239 -10.45 -2.22 3.73
N VAL A 240 -11.43 -1.74 4.52
CA VAL A 240 -12.69 -2.48 4.74
C VAL A 240 -13.44 -2.64 3.43
N LEU A 241 -13.49 -1.59 2.60
CA LEU A 241 -14.10 -1.65 1.27
C LEU A 241 -13.39 -2.66 0.37
N HIS A 242 -12.06 -2.74 0.46
CA HIS A 242 -11.27 -3.71 -0.30
C HIS A 242 -11.53 -5.15 0.13
N GLN A 243 -11.72 -5.39 1.43
CA GLN A 243 -12.12 -6.70 1.94
C GLN A 243 -13.51 -7.10 1.44
N LEU A 244 -14.50 -6.20 1.51
CA LEU A 244 -15.83 -6.43 0.96
C LEU A 244 -15.76 -6.68 -0.54
N TYR A 245 -14.96 -5.92 -1.28
CA TYR A 245 -14.77 -6.10 -2.72
C TYR A 245 -14.18 -7.49 -3.03
N SER A 246 -13.16 -7.89 -2.28
CA SER A 246 -12.55 -9.22 -2.41
C SER A 246 -13.56 -10.34 -2.12
N ILE A 247 -14.41 -10.18 -1.10
CA ILE A 247 -15.52 -11.10 -0.82
C ILE A 247 -16.44 -11.21 -2.04
N THR A 248 -16.87 -10.09 -2.64
CA THR A 248 -17.78 -10.12 -3.80
C THR A 248 -17.22 -10.85 -5.02
N HIS A 249 -15.91 -10.75 -5.27
CA HIS A 249 -15.23 -11.32 -6.44
C HIS A 249 -14.64 -12.71 -6.19
N THR A 250 -14.74 -13.22 -4.96
CA THR A 250 -14.29 -14.56 -4.63
C THR A 250 -15.12 -15.62 -5.38
N GLU A 251 -14.43 -16.65 -5.89
CA GLU A 251 -15.05 -17.73 -6.65
C GLU A 251 -16.18 -18.44 -5.87
N PRO A 252 -17.27 -18.85 -6.56
CA PRO A 252 -18.35 -19.60 -5.92
C PRO A 252 -17.86 -20.86 -5.22
N GLY A 253 -18.24 -21.04 -3.96
CA GLY A 253 -17.90 -22.22 -3.16
C GLY A 253 -16.59 -22.12 -2.38
N VAL A 254 -15.79 -21.06 -2.58
CA VAL A 254 -14.60 -20.79 -1.77
C VAL A 254 -14.97 -20.29 -0.38
N ILE A 255 -15.95 -19.37 -0.28
CA ILE A 255 -16.40 -18.83 1.02
C ILE A 255 -17.35 -19.83 1.72
N PRO A 256 -16.97 -20.40 2.88
CA PRO A 256 -17.83 -21.27 3.67
C PRO A 256 -19.10 -20.55 4.11
N GLY A 257 -20.24 -21.24 4.05
CA GLY A 257 -21.53 -20.69 4.47
C GLY A 257 -22.16 -19.69 3.48
N ASP A 258 -21.49 -19.32 2.39
CA ASP A 258 -22.01 -18.35 1.40
C ASP A 258 -23.34 -18.80 0.77
N ARG A 259 -23.54 -20.10 0.57
CA ARG A 259 -24.82 -20.62 0.06
C ARG A 259 -26.00 -20.40 1.02
N MET A 260 -25.73 -20.30 2.31
CA MET A 260 -26.75 -20.12 3.35
C MET A 260 -26.96 -18.65 3.69
N TYR A 261 -25.86 -17.91 3.85
CA TYR A 261 -25.87 -16.54 4.34
C TYR A 261 -25.58 -15.48 3.27
N TYR A 262 -25.35 -15.89 2.02
CA TYR A 262 -25.19 -15.02 0.85
C TYR A 262 -24.14 -13.92 1.02
N PHE A 263 -22.98 -14.25 1.61
CA PHE A 263 -21.91 -13.29 1.92
C PHE A 263 -21.48 -12.46 0.71
N ARG A 264 -21.30 -13.08 -0.45
CA ARG A 264 -20.90 -12.37 -1.68
C ARG A 264 -21.94 -11.36 -2.13
N LYS A 265 -23.22 -11.74 -2.10
CA LYS A 265 -24.31 -10.83 -2.45
C LYS A 265 -24.40 -9.69 -1.44
N ARG A 266 -24.35 -9.98 -0.14
CA ARG A 266 -24.43 -8.98 0.93
C ARG A 266 -23.29 -7.98 0.89
N ALA A 267 -22.06 -8.44 0.61
CA ALA A 267 -20.91 -7.55 0.43
C ALA A 267 -21.10 -6.62 -0.78
N LYS A 268 -21.71 -7.10 -1.86
CA LYS A 268 -22.02 -6.29 -3.04
C LYS A 268 -23.09 -5.24 -2.73
N ASP A 269 -24.18 -5.68 -2.11
CA ASP A 269 -25.29 -4.81 -1.72
C ASP A 269 -24.80 -3.71 -0.73
N LEU A 270 -23.88 -4.05 0.19
CA LEU A 270 -23.21 -3.10 1.08
C LEU A 270 -22.37 -2.06 0.33
N LEU A 271 -21.53 -2.49 -0.61
CA LEU A 271 -20.71 -1.58 -1.41
C LEU A 271 -21.58 -0.63 -2.23
N GLU A 272 -22.66 -1.13 -2.83
CA GLU A 272 -23.64 -0.31 -3.57
C GLU A 272 -24.37 0.68 -2.64
N LYS A 273 -24.75 0.26 -1.43
CA LYS A 273 -25.35 1.12 -0.40
C LYS A 273 -24.41 2.24 0.04
N TRP A 274 -23.13 1.93 0.26
CA TRP A 274 -22.16 2.87 0.82
C TRP A 274 -21.53 3.80 -0.22
N LYS A 275 -21.45 3.38 -1.49
CA LYS A 275 -20.88 4.17 -2.60
C LYS A 275 -21.37 5.63 -2.63
N PRO A 276 -22.69 5.94 -2.66
CA PRO A 276 -23.16 7.33 -2.76
C PRO A 276 -22.78 8.21 -1.57
N VAL A 277 -22.50 7.62 -0.40
CA VAL A 277 -22.12 8.36 0.82
C VAL A 277 -20.62 8.58 0.88
N ILE A 278 -19.82 7.54 0.57
CA ILE A 278 -18.36 7.59 0.70
C ILE A 278 -17.71 8.35 -0.46
N LEU A 279 -18.20 8.14 -1.68
CA LEU A 279 -17.52 8.58 -2.90
C LEU A 279 -17.34 10.10 -3.00
N PRO A 280 -18.34 10.95 -2.68
CA PRO A 280 -18.15 12.40 -2.76
C PRO A 280 -17.05 12.90 -1.83
N GLY A 281 -17.02 12.41 -0.58
CA GLY A 281 -15.99 12.77 0.38
C GLY A 281 -14.60 12.26 -0.03
N TYR A 282 -14.53 11.05 -0.57
CA TYR A 282 -13.27 10.49 -1.07
C TYR A 282 -12.74 11.23 -2.32
N GLN A 283 -13.62 11.66 -3.23
CA GLN A 283 -13.26 12.48 -4.39
C GLN A 283 -12.68 13.84 -3.99
N ALA A 284 -13.15 14.43 -2.90
CA ALA A 284 -12.64 15.71 -2.40
C ALA A 284 -11.20 15.61 -1.84
N LEU A 285 -10.73 14.41 -1.51
CA LEU A 285 -9.39 14.22 -0.96
C LEU A 285 -8.29 14.40 -2.01
N ARG A 286 -7.27 15.16 -1.64
CA ARG A 286 -6.01 15.30 -2.41
C ARG A 286 -5.11 14.07 -2.30
N HIS A 287 -5.22 13.34 -1.19
CA HIS A 287 -4.45 12.15 -0.91
C HIS A 287 -5.41 10.98 -0.71
N ARG A 288 -5.35 9.99 -1.60
CA ARG A 288 -6.34 8.92 -1.69
C ARG A 288 -5.71 7.56 -1.44
N TRP A 289 -6.16 6.88 -0.40
CA TRP A 289 -5.76 5.52 -0.09
C TRP A 289 -6.41 4.53 -1.06
N CYS A 290 -5.58 3.68 -1.68
CA CYS A 290 -6.00 2.65 -2.61
C CYS A 290 -5.34 1.33 -2.19
N TYR A 291 -6.12 0.31 -1.91
CA TYR A 291 -5.60 -0.98 -1.46
C TYR A 291 -5.22 -1.87 -2.64
N VAL A 292 -4.11 -2.59 -2.49
CA VAL A 292 -3.63 -3.60 -3.45
C VAL A 292 -3.76 -5.00 -2.86
N SER A 293 -3.52 -5.13 -1.56
CA SER A 293 -3.73 -6.33 -0.76
C SER A 293 -3.92 -5.92 0.70
N LEU A 294 -4.19 -6.89 1.60
CA LEU A 294 -4.34 -6.58 3.04
C LEU A 294 -3.11 -5.99 3.72
N ALA A 295 -1.92 -6.25 3.18
CA ALA A 295 -0.67 -5.73 3.71
C ALA A 295 -0.09 -4.63 2.82
N SER A 296 -0.77 -4.23 1.73
CA SER A 296 -0.22 -3.26 0.78
C SER A 296 -1.25 -2.24 0.34
N ALA A 297 -0.89 -0.97 0.44
CA ALA A 297 -1.70 0.13 -0.02
C ALA A 297 -0.87 1.19 -0.75
N ARG A 298 -1.57 2.09 -1.43
CA ARG A 298 -1.02 3.22 -2.15
C ARG A 298 -1.71 4.48 -1.69
N LEU A 299 -0.92 5.53 -1.53
CA LEU A 299 -1.39 6.88 -1.35
C LEU A 299 -1.22 7.60 -2.68
N ARG A 300 -2.33 7.80 -3.41
CA ARG A 300 -2.33 8.59 -4.65
C ARG A 300 -2.37 10.08 -4.31
N CYS A 301 -1.48 10.85 -4.93
CA CYS A 301 -1.40 12.30 -4.80
C CYS A 301 -2.07 12.93 -6.02
N ILE A 302 -3.24 13.54 -5.82
CA ILE A 302 -4.03 14.16 -6.89
C ILE A 302 -3.57 15.60 -7.09
N ALA A 303 -3.05 15.89 -8.28
CA ALA A 303 -2.61 17.24 -8.63
C ALA A 303 -3.80 18.23 -8.64
N PRO A 304 -3.61 19.48 -8.20
CA PRO A 304 -4.67 20.49 -8.19
C PRO A 304 -5.32 20.73 -9.57
N THR A 305 -4.54 20.58 -10.64
CA THR A 305 -4.97 20.78 -12.03
C THR A 305 -5.76 19.62 -12.62
N ALA A 306 -5.65 18.41 -12.06
CA ALA A 306 -6.36 17.22 -12.55
C ALA A 306 -7.88 17.25 -12.26
N VAL A 307 -8.33 18.18 -11.41
CA VAL A 307 -9.75 18.33 -11.04
C VAL A 307 -10.54 19.12 -12.10
N GLN A 308 -9.87 19.73 -13.09
CA GLN A 308 -10.50 20.63 -14.07
C GLN A 308 -10.61 20.09 -15.50
N ASP A 309 -9.98 18.97 -15.85
CA ASP A 309 -10.13 18.40 -17.19
C ASP A 309 -11.45 17.62 -17.30
N GLY A 310 -12.37 18.16 -18.09
CA GLY A 310 -13.73 17.66 -18.33
C GLY A 310 -13.79 16.33 -19.10
N GLY A 311 -13.15 15.30 -18.57
CA GLY A 311 -13.38 13.91 -18.98
C GLY A 311 -14.80 13.46 -18.60
N ASP A 312 -15.34 12.47 -19.32
CA ASP A 312 -16.64 11.87 -19.03
C ASP A 312 -16.80 11.59 -17.53
N SER A 313 -17.68 12.34 -16.88
CA SER A 313 -17.88 12.32 -15.43
C SER A 313 -18.11 10.90 -14.89
N GLN A 314 -18.78 10.04 -15.67
CA GLN A 314 -18.99 8.63 -15.35
C GLN A 314 -17.70 7.82 -15.30
N ASN A 315 -16.74 8.05 -16.20
CA ASN A 315 -15.48 7.33 -16.22
C ASN A 315 -14.59 7.70 -15.01
N VAL A 316 -14.61 8.97 -14.62
CA VAL A 316 -13.90 9.47 -13.42
C VAL A 316 -14.51 8.93 -12.13
N GLU A 317 -15.85 8.85 -12.07
CA GLU A 317 -16.57 8.28 -10.95
C GLU A 317 -16.22 6.79 -10.77
N VAL A 318 -16.28 6.01 -11.85
CA VAL A 318 -15.95 4.58 -11.84
C VAL A 318 -14.49 4.36 -11.45
N SER A 319 -13.55 5.09 -12.03
CA SER A 319 -12.13 4.94 -11.68
C SER A 319 -11.85 5.29 -10.22
N THR A 320 -12.48 6.35 -9.70
CA THR A 320 -12.28 6.78 -8.32
C THR A 320 -12.89 5.81 -7.32
N TRP A 321 -14.04 5.21 -7.66
CA TRP A 321 -14.61 4.16 -6.83
C TRP A 321 -13.75 2.90 -6.84
N ASN A 322 -13.22 2.52 -8.01
CA ASN A 322 -12.30 1.38 -8.15
C ASN A 322 -11.03 1.57 -7.31
N ASP A 323 -10.51 2.79 -7.22
CA ASP A 323 -9.41 3.16 -6.32
C ASP A 323 -9.81 2.93 -4.84
N ALA A 324 -10.98 3.41 -4.43
CA ALA A 324 -11.47 3.28 -3.04
C ALA A 324 -11.69 1.83 -2.59
N VAL A 325 -12.18 0.97 -3.50
CA VAL A 325 -12.39 -0.46 -3.22
C VAL A 325 -11.17 -1.33 -3.56
N GLY A 326 -10.11 -0.78 -4.14
CA GLY A 326 -8.91 -1.54 -4.51
C GLY A 326 -9.13 -2.54 -5.65
N SER A 327 -9.92 -2.17 -6.67
CA SER A 327 -10.27 -2.99 -7.85
C SER A 327 -9.21 -2.96 -8.97
N VAL A 328 -8.11 -2.21 -8.81
CA VAL A 328 -7.19 -1.93 -9.93
C VAL A 328 -6.04 -2.95 -10.01
N ASP A 329 -6.12 -3.82 -11.01
CA ASP A 329 -5.06 -4.72 -11.45
C ASP A 329 -3.77 -3.96 -11.77
N SER A 330 -2.75 -4.00 -10.89
CA SER A 330 -1.62 -3.09 -11.04
C SER A 330 -0.30 -3.58 -10.43
N THR A 331 -0.05 -4.88 -10.46
CA THR A 331 1.30 -5.41 -10.18
C THR A 331 2.25 -5.32 -11.39
N LYS A 332 1.78 -4.94 -12.58
CA LYS A 332 2.61 -4.85 -13.80
C LYS A 332 2.98 -3.40 -14.15
N PRO A 333 4.25 -2.99 -13.98
CA PRO A 333 4.76 -1.78 -14.63
C PRO A 333 4.88 -1.97 -16.16
N PRO A 334 4.88 -0.90 -16.96
CA PRO A 334 5.05 -0.98 -18.41
C PRO A 334 6.41 -1.59 -18.77
N ALA A 335 6.43 -2.41 -19.82
CA ALA A 335 7.61 -3.13 -20.27
C ALA A 335 8.61 -2.16 -20.93
N GLU A 336 9.72 -1.87 -20.25
CA GLU A 336 10.91 -1.26 -20.83
C GLU A 336 12.13 -2.17 -20.62
N ALA A 337 13.17 -1.94 -21.42
CA ALA A 337 14.44 -2.68 -21.32
C ALA A 337 14.98 -2.61 -19.88
N SER A 338 14.92 -3.75 -19.19
CA SER A 338 15.34 -3.91 -17.80
C SER A 338 16.51 -4.87 -17.75
N ILE A 339 17.56 -4.51 -17.01
CA ILE A 339 18.58 -5.47 -16.58
C ILE A 339 18.10 -6.02 -15.25
N LYS A 340 17.72 -7.30 -15.25
CA LYS A 340 17.41 -8.05 -14.03
C LYS A 340 18.66 -8.80 -13.60
N PHE A 341 19.20 -8.45 -12.44
CA PHE A 341 20.17 -9.31 -11.77
C PHE A 341 19.39 -10.33 -10.94
N ALA A 342 19.41 -11.58 -11.39
CA ALA A 342 19.07 -12.73 -10.57
C ALA A 342 20.33 -13.60 -10.53
N GLU A 343 20.91 -13.80 -9.35
CA GLU A 343 21.93 -14.83 -9.21
C GLU A 343 21.24 -16.20 -9.30
N SER A 344 21.45 -16.87 -10.44
CA SER A 344 21.08 -18.26 -10.65
C SER A 344 22.17 -19.18 -10.08
N GLY A 345 21.87 -19.87 -8.97
CA GLY A 345 22.80 -20.82 -8.31
C GLY A 345 23.99 -20.09 -7.68
N TRP A 346 24.52 -20.46 -6.52
CA TRP A 346 24.88 -21.77 -6.02
C TRP A 346 24.81 -21.72 -4.49
N PHE A 347 24.08 -22.65 -3.86
CA PHE A 347 24.55 -23.55 -2.79
C PHE A 347 23.46 -24.59 -2.52
#